data_AF-A0A2K0SY12-F1
#
_entry.id   AF-A0A2K0SY12-F1
#
_cell.length_a   1.000
_cell.length_b   1.000
_cell.length_c   1.000
_cell.angle_alpha   90.00
_cell.angle_beta   90.00
_cell.angle_gamma   90.00
#
_symmetry.space_group_name_H-M   'P 1'
#
loop_
_entity.id
_entity.type
_entity.pdbx_description
1 polymer ?
#
loop_
_entity_poly.entity_id
_entity_poly.type
_entity_poly.pdbx_seq_one_letter_code
_entity_poly.pdbx_strand_id
1 'polypeptide(L)'
;MTEDILAFIDDHGLKEPVLIGHSMGAKTAMAVALRSPETVAKVVAVDNAPTDTMLSSSFATYVRGMKKIQEANVTRQSEADAILKDYEEVDAPGALYAYIPWQN
;
A
#
# COMPACT_ATOMS: atom_id res chain seq x y z
N MET A 1 -9.65 -8.69 -2.47
CA MET A 1 -9.63 -7.39 -1.76
C MET A 1 -10.96 -6.67 -1.88
N THR A 2 -11.45 -6.38 -3.10
CA THR A 2 -12.77 -5.73 -3.26
C THR A 2 -13.90 -6.57 -2.69
N GLU A 3 -13.93 -7.86 -3.00
CA GLU A 3 -14.90 -8.83 -2.49
C GLU A 3 -14.89 -8.90 -0.97
N ASP A 4 -13.69 -8.89 -0.37
CA ASP A 4 -13.54 -8.94 1.09
C ASP A 4 -14.14 -7.70 1.77
N ILE A 5 -14.01 -6.53 1.15
CA ILE A 5 -14.64 -5.30 1.64
C ILE A 5 -16.17 -5.37 1.49
N LEU A 6 -16.67 -5.88 0.36
CA LEU A 6 -18.12 -6.04 0.15
C LEU A 6 -18.73 -7.00 1.18
N ALA A 7 -18.06 -8.14 1.43
CA ALA A 7 -18.45 -9.09 2.46
C ALA A 7 -18.46 -8.44 3.85
N PHE A 8 -17.40 -7.67 4.18
CA PHE A 8 -17.34 -6.96 5.47
C PHE A 8 -18.47 -5.93 5.63
N ILE A 9 -18.82 -5.21 4.56
CA ILE A 9 -19.94 -4.25 4.57
C ILE A 9 -21.26 -4.98 4.87
N ASP A 10 -21.49 -6.13 4.23
CA ASP A 10 -22.70 -6.95 4.42
C ASP A 10 -22.76 -7.57 5.82
N ASP A 11 -21.68 -8.23 6.25
CA ASP A 11 -21.55 -8.89 7.57
C ASP A 11 -21.82 -7.92 8.74
N HIS A 12 -21.45 -6.65 8.55
CA HIS A 12 -21.64 -5.60 9.56
C HIS A 12 -22.89 -4.74 9.32
N GLY A 13 -23.69 -5.02 8.29
CA GLY A 13 -24.92 -4.29 7.97
C GLY A 13 -24.68 -2.80 7.71
N LEU A 14 -23.50 -2.44 7.19
CA LEU A 14 -23.14 -1.05 6.93
C LEU A 14 -23.92 -0.52 5.74
N LYS A 15 -24.57 0.63 5.91
CA LYS A 15 -25.37 1.27 4.86
C LYS A 15 -24.55 2.36 4.20
N GLU A 16 -24.23 2.17 2.93
CA GLU A 16 -23.55 3.14 2.06
C GLU A 16 -22.33 3.82 2.73
N PRO A 17 -21.35 3.07 3.28
CA PRO A 17 -20.21 3.69 3.95
C PRO A 17 -19.39 4.57 3.00
N VAL A 18 -18.67 5.53 3.60
CA VAL A 18 -17.61 6.25 2.91
C VAL A 18 -16.33 5.45 3.01
N LEU A 19 -15.74 5.08 1.88
CA LEU A 19 -14.46 4.36 1.85
C LEU A 19 -13.30 5.35 1.72
N ILE A 20 -12.35 5.27 2.64
CA ILE A 20 -11.07 5.97 2.54
C ILE A 20 -9.95 4.96 2.33
N GLY A 21 -9.09 5.22 1.36
CA GLY A 21 -7.96 4.36 1.05
C GLY A 21 -6.71 5.16 0.69
N HIS A 22 -5.55 4.68 1.12
CA HIS A 22 -4.23 5.20 0.77
C HIS A 22 -3.47 4.19 -0.09
N SER A 23 -2.71 4.67 -1.09
CA SER A 23 -1.91 3.82 -1.98
C SER A 23 -2.75 2.64 -2.52
N MET A 24 -2.34 1.38 -2.36
CA MET A 24 -3.12 0.21 -2.79
C MET A 24 -4.58 0.23 -2.30
N GLY A 25 -4.82 0.66 -1.06
CA GLY A 25 -6.16 0.77 -0.49
C GLY A 25 -7.06 1.76 -1.23
N ALA A 26 -6.48 2.82 -1.82
CA ALA A 26 -7.22 3.76 -2.65
C ALA A 26 -7.75 3.09 -3.92
N LYS A 27 -6.91 2.30 -4.62
CA LYS A 27 -7.34 1.52 -5.79
C LYS A 27 -8.41 0.50 -5.42
N THR A 28 -8.28 -0.15 -4.25
CA THR A 28 -9.30 -1.08 -3.77
C THR A 28 -10.64 -0.37 -3.52
N ALA A 29 -10.64 0.79 -2.86
CA ALA A 29 -11.85 1.58 -2.63
C ALA A 29 -12.50 2.06 -3.94
N MET A 30 -11.69 2.53 -4.90
CA MET A 30 -12.18 2.87 -6.25
C MET A 30 -12.80 1.64 -6.95
N ALA A 31 -12.17 0.47 -6.85
CA ALA A 31 -12.67 -0.76 -7.45
C ALA A 31 -14.01 -1.22 -6.83
N VAL A 32 -14.21 -1.04 -5.52
CA VAL A 32 -15.52 -1.25 -4.87
C VAL A 32 -16.58 -0.34 -5.50
N ALA A 33 -16.32 0.97 -5.56
CA ALA A 33 -17.28 1.93 -6.10
C ALA A 33 -17.61 1.71 -7.58
N LEU A 34 -16.65 1.24 -8.39
CA LEU A 34 -16.90 0.93 -9.81
C LEU A 34 -17.70 -0.36 -10.01
N ARG A 35 -17.55 -1.35 -9.12
CA ARG A 35 -18.20 -2.67 -9.26
C ARG A 35 -19.56 -2.75 -8.57
N SER A 36 -19.75 -1.97 -7.51
CA SER A 36 -20.98 -1.95 -6.71
C SER A 36 -21.27 -0.50 -6.28
N PRO A 37 -21.59 0.39 -7.23
CA PRO A 37 -21.74 1.84 -6.98
C PRO A 37 -22.83 2.16 -5.94
N GLU A 38 -23.85 1.32 -5.82
CA GLU A 38 -24.92 1.43 -4.82
C GLU A 38 -24.49 1.03 -3.40
N THR A 39 -23.32 0.41 -3.24
CA THR A 39 -22.86 -0.09 -1.93
C THR A 39 -22.14 0.97 -1.11
N VAL A 40 -21.65 2.06 -1.72
CA VAL A 40 -20.83 3.08 -1.03
C VAL A 40 -21.31 4.48 -1.38
N ALA A 41 -21.38 5.37 -0.38
CA ALA A 41 -21.82 6.74 -0.64
C ALA A 41 -20.74 7.57 -1.36
N LYS A 42 -19.48 7.42 -0.93
CA LYS A 42 -18.33 8.21 -1.42
C LYS A 42 -17.02 7.43 -1.29
N VAL A 43 -16.03 7.84 -2.07
CA VAL A 43 -14.64 7.39 -1.98
C VAL A 43 -13.70 8.57 -1.74
N VAL A 44 -12.78 8.42 -0.80
CA VAL A 44 -11.65 9.31 -0.58
C VAL A 44 -10.37 8.55 -0.93
N ALA A 45 -9.77 8.90 -2.05
CA ALA A 45 -8.51 8.32 -2.51
C ALA A 45 -7.34 9.22 -2.12
N VAL A 46 -6.40 8.69 -1.34
CA VAL A 46 -5.22 9.41 -0.87
C VAL A 46 -3.99 8.88 -1.60
N ASP A 47 -3.27 9.79 -2.25
CA ASP A 47 -2.01 9.55 -2.96
C ASP A 47 -2.04 8.36 -3.93
N ASN A 48 -3.14 8.25 -4.68
CA ASN A 48 -3.25 7.30 -5.79
C ASN A 48 -4.25 7.79 -6.83
N ALA A 49 -4.06 7.31 -8.06
CA ALA A 49 -4.95 7.54 -9.19
C ALA A 49 -5.38 6.20 -9.82
N PRO A 50 -6.51 6.16 -10.57
CA PRO A 50 -6.96 4.95 -11.27
C PRO A 50 -6.15 4.71 -12.55
N THR A 51 -4.83 4.62 -12.43
CA THR A 51 -3.88 4.34 -13.51
C THR A 51 -3.35 2.93 -13.41
N ASP A 52 -3.01 2.33 -14.55
CA ASP A 52 -2.23 1.10 -14.59
C ASP A 52 -0.74 1.45 -14.48
N THR A 53 -0.26 1.57 -13.24
CA THR A 53 1.12 1.92 -12.93
C THR A 53 1.76 0.73 -12.24
N MET A 54 2.84 0.21 -12.84
CA MET A 54 3.61 -0.86 -12.21
C MET A 54 4.32 -0.32 -10.97
N LEU A 55 4.33 -1.11 -9.89
CA LEU A 55 5.17 -0.85 -8.73
C LEU A 55 6.65 -0.88 -9.15
N SER A 56 7.48 -0.10 -8.45
CA SER A 56 8.93 -0.15 -8.68
C SER A 56 9.48 -1.56 -8.41
N SER A 57 10.53 -1.94 -9.13
CA SER A 57 11.26 -3.18 -8.89
C SER A 57 11.76 -3.28 -7.44
N SER A 58 12.07 -2.15 -6.81
CA SER A 58 12.48 -2.04 -5.42
C SER A 58 11.43 -2.62 -4.46
N PHE A 59 10.13 -2.45 -4.73
CA PHE A 59 9.08 -3.07 -3.91
C PHE A 59 9.20 -4.60 -3.85
N ALA A 60 9.38 -5.25 -5.01
CA ALA A 60 9.57 -6.70 -5.07
C ALA A 60 10.88 -7.14 -4.39
N THR A 61 11.92 -6.31 -4.45
CA THR A 61 13.19 -6.54 -3.73
C THR A 61 12.99 -6.53 -2.22
N TYR A 62 12.32 -5.51 -1.67
CA TYR A 62 12.01 -5.45 -0.25
C TYR A 62 11.14 -6.61 0.22
N VAL A 63 10.14 -7.03 -0.56
CA VAL A 63 9.32 -8.22 -0.23
C VAL A 63 10.18 -9.48 -0.08
N ARG A 64 11.21 -9.66 -0.93
CA ARG A 64 12.14 -10.79 -0.78
C ARG A 64 12.98 -10.69 0.49
N GLY A 65 13.44 -9.48 0.85
CA GLY A 65 14.15 -9.24 2.11
C GLY A 65 13.29 -9.55 3.33
N MET A 66 12.04 -9.07 3.34
CA MET A 66 11.08 -9.34 4.41
C MET A 66 10.77 -10.82 4.58
N LYS A 67 10.69 -11.59 3.48
CA LYS A 67 10.56 -13.06 3.56
C LYS A 67 11.76 -13.72 4.24
N LYS A 68 12.98 -13.30 3.89
CA LYS A 68 14.20 -13.82 4.52
C LYS A 68 14.27 -13.48 6.01
N ILE A 69 13.82 -12.29 6.41
CA ILE A 69 13.68 -11.90 7.82
C ILE A 69 12.71 -12.84 8.54
N GLN A 70 11.53 -13.11 7.95
CA GLN A 70 10.54 -14.03 8.52
C GLN A 70 11.11 -15.44 8.69
N GLU A 71 11.82 -15.97 7.69
CA GLU A 71 12.44 -17.30 7.72
C GLU A 71 13.55 -17.41 8.77
N ALA A 72 14.28 -16.31 9.02
CA ALA A 72 15.35 -16.27 10.01
C ALA A 72 14.84 -16.30 11.46
N ASN A 73 13.53 -16.10 11.70
CA ASN A 73 12.92 -16.07 13.03
C ASN A 73 13.66 -15.15 14.03
N VAL A 74 14.20 -14.05 13.53
CA VAL A 74 14.91 -13.05 14.35
C VAL A 74 13.93 -12.40 15.33
N THR A 75 14.42 -12.09 16.52
CA THR A 75 13.59 -11.49 17.58
C THR A 75 13.98 -10.06 17.88
N ARG A 76 15.12 -9.60 17.34
CA ARG A 76 15.61 -8.23 17.49
C ARG A 76 15.55 -7.51 16.15
N GLN A 77 15.08 -6.26 16.19
CA GLN A 77 15.04 -5.39 15.01
C GLN A 77 16.41 -5.26 14.35
N SER A 78 17.49 -5.12 15.14
CA SER A 78 18.86 -5.00 14.61
C SER A 78 19.30 -6.21 13.76
N GLU A 79 18.80 -7.41 14.07
CA GLU A 79 19.09 -8.62 13.29
C GLU A 79 18.30 -8.61 11.98
N ALA A 80 17.05 -8.13 12.01
CA ALA A 80 16.24 -7.92 10.82
C ALA A 80 16.87 -6.86 9.90
N ASP A 81 17.33 -5.73 10.44
CA ASP A 81 17.99 -4.66 9.69
C ASP A 81 19.28 -5.16 9.03
N ALA A 82 20.06 -6.00 9.73
CA ALA A 82 21.27 -6.62 9.16
C ALA A 82 20.96 -7.51 7.94
N ILE A 83 19.81 -8.18 7.94
CA ILE A 83 19.33 -8.97 6.78
C ILE A 83 18.83 -8.04 5.67
N LEU A 84 18.06 -7.00 6.03
CA LEU A 84 17.43 -6.10 5.06
C LEU A 84 18.44 -5.27 4.29
N LYS A 85 19.61 -4.99 4.89
CA LYS A 85 20.71 -4.25 4.26
C LYS A 85 21.15 -4.80 2.90
N ASP A 86 21.02 -6.11 2.67
CA ASP A 86 21.33 -6.74 1.37
C ASP A 86 20.30 -6.41 0.27
N TYR A 87 19.16 -5.84 0.64
CA TYR A 87 18.01 -5.56 -0.22
C TYR A 87 17.72 -4.07 -0.37
N GLU A 88 18.31 -3.24 0.49
CA GLU A 88 18.28 -1.79 0.38
C GLU A 88 19.18 -1.37 -0.79
N GLU A 89 18.63 -0.55 -1.69
CA GLU A 89 19.50 0.17 -2.63
C GLU A 89 20.41 1.07 -1.81
N VAL A 90 21.72 0.98 -2.02
CA VAL A 90 22.64 2.02 -1.52
C VAL A 90 22.24 3.27 -2.29
N ASP A 91 21.50 4.17 -1.64
CA ASP A 91 21.18 5.47 -2.21
C ASP A 91 22.45 6.04 -2.83
N ALA A 92 22.46 6.20 -4.16
CA ALA A 92 23.48 7.02 -4.78
C ALA A 92 23.39 8.39 -4.08
N PRO A 93 24.49 8.93 -3.55
CA PRO A 93 24.46 10.19 -2.80
C PRO A 93 23.92 11.29 -3.74
N GLY A 94 22.63 11.62 -3.61
CA GLY A 94 21.93 12.54 -4.50
C GLY A 94 20.41 12.34 -4.68
N ALA A 95 19.84 11.17 -4.36
CA ALA A 95 18.41 10.90 -4.63
C ALA A 95 17.43 11.57 -3.62
N LEU A 96 17.89 11.99 -2.45
CA LEU A 96 17.05 12.57 -1.38
C LEU A 96 16.73 14.07 -1.53
N TYR A 97 17.17 14.73 -2.61
CA TYR A 97 16.91 16.17 -2.86
C TYR A 97 16.00 16.46 -4.08
N ALA A 98 15.25 15.48 -4.57
CA ALA A 98 14.24 15.73 -5.60
C ALA A 98 12.98 16.41 -5.00
N TYR A 99 13.08 17.73 -4.81
CA TYR A 99 12.04 18.75 -4.97
C TYR A 99 10.57 18.35 -4.68
N ILE A 100 10.08 18.65 -3.47
CA ILE A 100 8.63 18.66 -3.14
C ILE A 100 8.16 20.13 -3.11
N PRO A 101 7.39 20.62 -4.10
CA PRO A 101 7.06 22.05 -4.24
C PRO A 101 5.81 22.49 -3.46
N TRP A 102 5.47 21.90 -2.31
CA TRP A 102 4.26 22.24 -1.57
C TRP A 102 4.49 22.55 -0.08
N GLN A 103 5.52 23.36 0.20
CA GLN A 103 5.58 24.14 1.44
C GLN A 103 5.71 25.62 1.08
N ASN A 104 4.57 26.29 0.95
CA ASN A 104 4.33 27.71 1.22
C ASN A 104 2.82 27.92 1.40
#